data_AF-A0A8S2UAJ3-F1
#
_entry.id   AF-A0A8S2UAJ3-F1
#
_cell.length_a   1.000
_cell.length_b   1.000
_cell.length_c   1.000
_cell.angle_alpha   90.00
_cell.angle_beta   90.00
_cell.angle_gamma   90.00
#
_symmetry.space_group_name_H-M   'P 1'
#
loop_
_entity.id
_entity.type
_entity.pdbx_description
1 polymer ?
#
loop_
_entity_poly.entity_id
_entity_poly.type
_entity_poly.pdbx_seq_one_letter_code
_entity_poly.pdbx_strand_id
1 'polypeptide(L)'
;MSCTTEMKNCIGVVGELHSFFSGHARYDVLLGEQRQKGNKVNLQRVNTTRAWSAVDRATNTLIDHYSEVLSALSILAADHSSNEKTVSSAKGLTKQLRSLKFVTCLFILRQIFNILGPAIRCLQGVAVDLSITSSLLNDTANRLQTIRSDVKQQWSEVLDST
;
A
#
# COMPACT_ATOMS: atom_id res chain seq x y z
N MET A 1 8.07 16.52 -12.25
CA MET A 1 8.03 15.03 -12.27
C MET A 1 6.61 14.60 -11.90
N SER A 2 5.71 14.43 -12.87
CA SER A 2 4.28 14.17 -12.58
C SER A 2 4.05 12.70 -12.30
N CYS A 3 3.91 12.33 -11.04
CA CYS A 3 3.29 11.05 -10.66
C CYS A 3 1.87 11.01 -11.28
N THR A 4 1.52 9.90 -11.93
CA THR A 4 0.22 9.74 -12.60
C THR A 4 -0.92 9.92 -11.59
N THR A 5 -2.06 10.41 -12.06
CA THR A 5 -3.23 10.68 -11.20
C THR A 5 -3.69 9.43 -10.48
N GLU A 6 -3.64 8.28 -11.15
CA GLU A 6 -4.00 6.96 -10.64
C GLU A 6 -3.13 6.55 -9.45
N MET A 7 -1.83 6.79 -9.54
CA MET A 7 -0.89 6.43 -8.49
C MET A 7 -1.08 7.32 -7.25
N LYS A 8 -1.31 8.62 -7.46
CA LYS A 8 -1.66 9.54 -6.38
C LYS A 8 -2.96 9.14 -5.70
N ASN A 9 -3.96 8.75 -6.48
CA ASN A 9 -5.23 8.26 -5.96
C ASN A 9 -5.03 6.98 -5.14
N CYS A 10 -4.23 6.02 -5.63
CA CYS A 10 -3.90 4.80 -4.89
C CYS A 10 -3.29 5.12 -3.51
N ILE A 11 -2.28 5.98 -3.46
CA ILE A 11 -1.66 6.42 -2.19
C ILE A 11 -2.68 7.13 -1.29
N GLY A 12 -3.56 7.94 -1.88
CA GLY A 12 -4.66 8.60 -1.16
C GLY A 12 -5.60 7.60 -0.48
N VAL A 13 -6.04 6.56 -1.20
CA VAL A 13 -6.90 5.50 -0.67
C VAL A 13 -6.21 4.71 0.45
N VAL A 14 -4.91 4.41 0.32
CA VAL A 14 -4.13 3.77 1.41
C VAL A 14 -4.14 4.65 2.67
N GLY A 15 -3.97 5.96 2.53
CA GLY A 15 -4.05 6.91 3.66
C GLY A 15 -5.46 7.05 4.24
N GLU A 16 -6.49 6.98 3.40
CA GLU A 16 -7.89 7.01 3.81
C GLU A 16 -8.26 5.78 4.63
N LEU A 17 -7.81 4.58 4.21
CA LEU A 17 -7.99 3.33 4.96
C LEU A 17 -7.42 3.43 6.38
N HIS A 18 -6.19 3.92 6.51
CA HIS A 18 -5.59 4.13 7.83
C HIS A 18 -6.47 5.06 8.69
N SER A 19 -6.90 6.19 8.13
CA SER A 19 -7.72 7.18 8.83
C SER A 19 -9.10 6.61 9.21
N PHE A 20 -9.67 5.77 8.35
CA PHE A 20 -10.93 5.09 8.60
C PHE A 20 -10.81 4.09 9.75
N PHE A 21 -9.81 3.22 9.75
CA PHE A 21 -9.61 2.25 10.82
C PHE A 21 -8.98 2.84 12.09
N SER A 22 -8.59 4.11 12.11
CA SER A 22 -8.08 4.77 13.33
C SER A 22 -9.15 4.94 14.43
N GLY A 23 -10.44 4.79 14.10
CA GLY A 23 -11.51 4.86 15.11
C GLY A 23 -11.70 3.53 15.85
N HIS A 24 -11.74 3.57 17.19
CA HIS A 24 -11.82 2.40 18.07
C HIS A 24 -12.80 1.31 17.61
N ALA A 25 -14.08 1.63 17.44
CA ALA A 25 -15.09 0.65 17.04
C ALA A 25 -14.80 -0.03 15.68
N ARG A 26 -14.23 0.70 14.73
CA ARG A 26 -13.87 0.17 13.39
C ARG A 26 -12.60 -0.67 13.45
N TYR A 27 -11.64 -0.23 14.27
CA TYR A 27 -10.42 -0.98 14.55
C TYR A 27 -10.71 -2.32 15.22
N ASP A 28 -11.69 -2.36 16.15
CA ASP A 28 -12.07 -3.58 16.84
C ASP A 28 -12.64 -4.64 15.88
N VAL A 29 -13.40 -4.23 14.86
CA VAL A 29 -13.85 -5.13 13.79
C VAL A 29 -12.67 -5.68 12.99
N LEU A 30 -11.70 -4.83 12.63
CA LEU A 30 -10.48 -5.27 11.93
C LEU A 30 -9.66 -6.25 12.79
N LEU A 31 -9.53 -5.97 14.09
CA LEU A 31 -8.87 -6.87 15.04
C LEU A 31 -9.60 -8.21 15.15
N GLY A 32 -10.92 -8.22 15.07
CA GLY A 32 -11.73 -9.44 15.04
C GLY A 32 -11.34 -10.34 13.87
N GLU A 33 -11.27 -9.79 12.67
CA GLU A 33 -10.87 -10.51 11.45
C GLU A 33 -9.40 -10.98 11.50
N GLN A 34 -8.52 -10.15 12.05
CA GLN A 34 -7.11 -10.46 12.23
C GLN A 34 -6.85 -11.60 13.21
N ARG A 35 -7.61 -11.66 14.32
CA ARG A 35 -7.50 -12.71 15.33
C ARG A 35 -7.89 -14.08 14.78
N GLN A 36 -8.91 -14.14 13.92
CA GLN A 36 -9.32 -15.39 13.28
C GLN A 36 -8.20 -15.98 12.40
N LYS A 37 -7.31 -15.14 11.88
CA LYS A 37 -6.16 -15.55 11.04
C LYS A 37 -4.82 -15.56 11.76
N GLY A 38 -4.78 -15.27 13.07
CA GLY A 38 -3.54 -15.26 13.86
C GLY A 38 -2.59 -14.09 13.56
N ASN A 39 -2.99 -13.10 12.77
CA ASN A 39 -2.13 -12.02 12.29
C ASN A 39 -2.57 -10.67 12.88
N LYS A 40 -1.85 -10.15 13.89
CA LYS A 40 -2.16 -8.83 14.47
C LYS A 40 -1.39 -7.75 13.72
N VAL A 41 -2.08 -6.88 12.98
CA VAL A 41 -1.40 -5.82 12.23
C VAL A 41 -2.10 -4.47 12.29
N ASN A 42 -1.29 -3.42 12.42
CA ASN A 42 -1.76 -2.05 12.36
C ASN A 42 -1.49 -1.49 10.95
N LEU A 43 -2.56 -1.10 10.26
CA LEU A 43 -2.43 -0.28 9.06
C LEU A 43 -1.52 0.91 9.38
N GLN A 44 -0.58 1.21 8.47
CA GLN A 44 0.38 2.27 8.71
C GLN A 44 -0.09 3.59 8.12
N ARG A 45 0.24 4.68 8.83
CA ARG A 45 -0.02 6.03 8.36
C ARG A 45 0.89 6.36 7.18
N VAL A 46 0.28 6.88 6.11
CA VAL A 46 1.01 7.61 5.08
C VAL A 46 1.37 9.00 5.65
N ASN A 47 2.66 9.28 5.86
CA ASN A 47 3.14 10.54 6.43
C ASN A 47 3.78 11.43 5.35
N THR A 48 3.55 12.74 5.39
CA THR A 48 4.03 13.72 4.41
C THR A 48 5.53 14.02 4.51
N THR A 49 6.15 13.88 5.68
CA THR A 49 7.56 14.29 5.91
C THR A 49 8.61 13.19 5.66
N ARG A 50 8.19 11.92 5.52
CA ARG A 50 9.06 10.77 5.16
C ARG A 50 8.36 9.87 4.14
N ALA A 51 7.75 10.52 3.16
CA ALA A 51 6.67 9.98 2.33
C ALA A 51 6.97 8.60 1.75
N TRP A 52 8.11 8.39 1.11
CA TRP A 52 8.35 7.15 0.36
C TRP A 52 8.49 5.90 1.25
N SER A 53 9.23 5.98 2.36
CA SER A 53 9.35 4.84 3.28
C SER A 53 8.07 4.59 4.08
N ALA A 54 7.27 5.62 4.33
CA ALA A 54 5.97 5.48 4.99
C ALA A 54 4.93 4.85 4.05
N VAL A 55 4.91 5.28 2.79
CA VAL A 55 4.07 4.69 1.74
C VAL A 55 4.48 3.24 1.50
N ASP A 56 5.77 2.92 1.38
CA ASP A 56 6.27 1.55 1.23
C ASP A 56 5.73 0.62 2.34
N ARG A 57 5.91 0.99 3.61
CA ARG A 57 5.39 0.19 4.73
C ARG A 57 3.87 0.08 4.71
N ALA A 58 3.16 1.16 4.40
CA ALA A 58 1.69 1.15 4.35
C ALA A 58 1.17 0.27 3.21
N THR A 59 1.81 0.32 2.05
CA THR A 59 1.50 -0.52 0.87
C THR A 59 1.75 -2.00 1.19
N ASN A 60 2.91 -2.35 1.74
CA ASN A 60 3.21 -3.73 2.10
C ASN A 60 2.21 -4.25 3.14
N THR A 61 1.97 -3.46 4.20
CA THR A 61 0.99 -3.80 5.23
C THR A 61 -0.41 -4.03 4.65
N LEU A 62 -0.84 -3.18 3.71
CA LEU A 62 -2.16 -3.35 3.09
C LEU A 62 -2.22 -4.62 2.21
N ILE A 63 -1.17 -4.92 1.44
CA ILE A 63 -1.14 -6.11 0.59
C ILE A 63 -1.14 -7.37 1.45
N ASP A 64 -0.33 -7.40 2.51
CA ASP A 64 -0.18 -8.57 3.37
C ASP A 64 -1.46 -8.87 4.18
N HIS A 65 -2.33 -7.86 4.40
CA HIS A 65 -3.61 -7.99 5.12
C HIS A 65 -4.82 -7.61 4.27
N TYR A 66 -4.70 -7.75 2.95
CA TYR A 66 -5.68 -7.26 2.01
C TYR A 66 -7.06 -7.90 2.23
N SER A 67 -7.05 -9.20 2.53
CA SER A 67 -8.26 -9.99 2.72
C SER A 67 -9.02 -9.61 4.00
N GLU A 68 -8.29 -9.34 5.08
CA GLU A 68 -8.81 -8.95 6.40
C GLU A 68 -9.41 -7.56 6.33
N VAL A 69 -8.72 -6.62 5.65
CA VAL A 69 -9.21 -5.26 5.43
C VAL A 69 -10.50 -5.29 4.61
N LEU A 70 -10.56 -6.07 3.53
CA LEU A 70 -11.78 -6.21 2.72
C LEU A 70 -12.93 -6.86 3.50
N SER A 71 -12.66 -7.88 4.31
CA SER A 71 -13.65 -8.54 5.15
C SER A 71 -14.22 -7.57 6.19
N ALA A 72 -13.35 -6.87 6.92
CA ALA A 72 -13.73 -5.88 7.92
C ALA A 72 -14.57 -4.74 7.32
N LEU A 73 -14.20 -4.23 6.13
CA LEU A 73 -15.00 -3.23 5.43
C LEU A 73 -16.37 -3.78 5.01
N SER A 74 -16.45 -5.05 4.62
CA SER A 74 -17.72 -5.68 4.24
C SER A 74 -18.66 -5.83 5.44
N ILE A 75 -18.13 -6.19 6.61
CA ILE A 75 -18.88 -6.24 7.88
C ILE A 75 -19.41 -4.85 8.24
N LEU A 76 -18.54 -3.83 8.23
CA LEU A 76 -18.92 -2.44 8.54
C LEU A 76 -19.91 -1.84 7.53
N ALA A 77 -19.89 -2.31 6.27
CA ALA A 77 -20.83 -1.89 5.24
C ALA A 77 -22.22 -2.54 5.37
N ALA A 78 -22.31 -3.68 6.06
CA ALA A 78 -23.55 -4.42 6.32
C ALA A 78 -24.14 -4.14 7.71
N ASP A 79 -23.38 -3.50 8.60
CA ASP A 79 -23.84 -3.15 9.93
C ASP A 79 -24.84 -1.98 9.92
N HIS A 80 -26.12 -2.33 10.00
CA HIS A 80 -27.23 -1.37 10.06
C HIS A 80 -27.32 -0.60 11.39
N SER A 81 -26.57 -1.01 12.43
CA SER A 81 -26.51 -0.30 13.72
C SER A 81 -25.43 0.78 13.76
N SER A 82 -24.51 0.77 12.79
CA SER A 82 -23.46 1.75 12.65
C SER A 82 -23.96 3.09 12.08
N ASN A 83 -23.21 4.16 12.35
CA ASN A 83 -23.46 5.49 11.77
C ASN A 83 -23.49 5.42 10.23
N GLU A 84 -24.47 6.05 9.59
CA GLU A 84 -24.62 6.12 8.13
C GLU A 84 -23.33 6.59 7.42
N LYS A 85 -22.56 7.49 8.04
CA LYS A 85 -21.25 7.92 7.53
C LYS A 85 -20.24 6.76 7.48
N THR A 86 -20.21 5.91 8.51
CA THR A 86 -19.32 4.74 8.56
C THR A 86 -19.71 3.74 7.47
N VAL A 87 -21.01 3.45 7.34
CA VAL A 87 -21.53 2.50 6.35
C VAL A 87 -21.25 2.96 4.92
N SER A 88 -21.53 4.24 4.62
CA SER A 88 -21.26 4.82 3.30
C SER A 88 -19.77 4.86 2.96
N SER A 89 -18.91 5.28 3.88
CA SER A 89 -17.46 5.23 3.70
C SER A 89 -16.94 3.81 3.50
N ALA A 90 -17.42 2.83 4.27
CA ALA A 90 -17.01 1.43 4.13
C ALA A 90 -17.40 0.85 2.75
N LYS A 91 -18.58 1.20 2.24
CA LYS A 91 -19.01 0.83 0.87
C LYS A 91 -18.13 1.49 -0.19
N GLY A 92 -17.82 2.77 -0.03
CA GLY A 92 -16.95 3.53 -0.94
C GLY A 92 -15.54 2.93 -1.01
N LEU A 93 -14.93 2.68 0.14
CA LEU A 93 -13.61 2.06 0.24
C LEU A 93 -13.61 0.64 -0.33
N THR A 94 -14.59 -0.21 0.01
CA THR A 94 -14.71 -1.56 -0.57
C THR A 94 -14.76 -1.52 -2.10
N LYS A 95 -15.52 -0.59 -2.68
CA LYS A 95 -15.60 -0.42 -4.14
C LYS A 95 -14.25 -0.01 -4.75
N GLN A 96 -13.52 0.88 -4.10
CA GLN A 96 -12.20 1.31 -4.56
C GLN A 96 -11.17 0.18 -4.47
N LEU A 97 -11.15 -0.58 -3.38
CA LEU A 97 -10.23 -1.71 -3.20
C LEU A 97 -10.50 -2.79 -4.26
N ARG A 98 -11.75 -3.08 -4.57
CA ARG A 98 -12.10 -4.04 -5.65
C ARG A 98 -11.83 -3.52 -7.06
N SER A 99 -11.42 -2.26 -7.24
CA SER A 99 -11.10 -1.74 -8.55
C SER A 99 -9.78 -2.31 -9.06
N LEU A 100 -9.79 -2.91 -10.26
CA LEU A 100 -8.58 -3.39 -10.91
C LEU A 100 -7.50 -2.30 -10.99
N LYS A 101 -7.89 -1.05 -11.28
CA LYS A 101 -6.96 0.09 -11.32
C LYS A 101 -6.22 0.27 -9.99
N PHE A 102 -6.94 0.17 -8.88
CA PHE A 102 -6.34 0.30 -7.55
C PHE A 102 -5.40 -0.86 -7.25
N VAL A 103 -5.86 -2.09 -7.48
CA VAL A 103 -5.06 -3.31 -7.26
C VAL A 103 -3.77 -3.26 -8.08
N THR A 104 -3.86 -2.96 -9.38
CA THR A 104 -2.68 -2.82 -10.25
C THR A 104 -1.73 -1.73 -9.74
N CYS A 105 -2.24 -0.55 -9.38
CA CYS A 105 -1.39 0.52 -8.82
C CYS A 105 -0.72 0.11 -7.51
N LEU A 106 -1.41 -0.63 -6.65
CA LEU A 106 -0.89 -1.09 -5.37
C LEU A 106 0.28 -2.07 -5.56
N PHE A 107 0.15 -3.01 -6.51
CA PHE A 107 1.25 -3.91 -6.89
C PHE A 107 2.41 -3.19 -7.57
N ILE A 108 2.14 -2.23 -8.46
CA ILE A 108 3.20 -1.38 -9.05
C ILE A 108 3.99 -0.68 -7.94
N LEU A 109 3.32 -0.10 -6.94
CA LEU A 109 3.98 0.56 -5.82
C LEU A 109 4.91 -0.41 -5.07
N ARG A 110 4.44 -1.60 -4.72
CA ARG A 110 5.27 -2.62 -4.04
C ARG A 110 6.52 -2.96 -4.85
N GLN A 111 6.39 -3.19 -6.15
CA GLN A 111 7.52 -3.49 -7.01
C GLN A 111 8.54 -2.34 -7.11
N ILE A 112 8.05 -1.10 -7.28
CA ILE A 112 8.91 0.07 -7.32
C ILE A 112 9.63 0.27 -5.99
N PHE A 113 8.95 0.12 -4.85
CA PHE A 113 9.57 0.28 -3.54
C PHE A 113 10.53 -0.83 -3.17
N ASN A 114 10.33 -2.06 -3.66
CA ASN A 114 11.31 -3.14 -3.50
C ASN A 114 12.66 -2.80 -4.16
N ILE A 115 12.62 -2.02 -5.26
CA ILE A 115 13.84 -1.54 -5.93
C ILE A 115 14.39 -0.28 -5.27
N LEU A 116 13.53 0.71 -5.00
CA LEU A 116 13.95 2.01 -4.44
C LEU A 116 14.31 1.93 -2.94
N GLY A 117 13.76 0.99 -2.20
CA GLY A 117 13.84 0.90 -0.74
C GLY A 117 15.27 0.90 -0.20
N PRO A 118 16.18 0.05 -0.72
CA PRO A 118 17.60 0.08 -0.34
C PRO A 118 18.24 1.44 -0.58
N ALA A 119 18.03 2.06 -1.75
CA ALA A 119 18.58 3.37 -2.08
C ALA A 119 18.03 4.48 -1.16
N ILE A 120 16.72 4.48 -0.90
CA ILE A 120 16.08 5.44 0.01
C ILE A 120 16.66 5.32 1.42
N ARG A 121 16.83 4.09 1.95
CA ARG A 121 17.40 3.86 3.29
C ARG A 121 18.87 4.28 3.36
N CYS A 122 19.65 4.00 2.31
CA CYS A 122 21.04 4.40 2.20
C CYS A 122 21.19 5.93 2.26
N LEU A 123 20.40 6.66 1.46
CA LEU A 123 20.40 8.13 1.42
C LEU A 123 19.89 8.78 2.70
N GLN A 124 19.05 8.09 3.47
CA GLN A 124 18.54 8.57 4.76
C GLN A 124 19.46 8.20 5.95
N GLY A 125 20.54 7.45 5.70
CA GLY A 125 21.50 7.05 6.72
C GLY A 125 22.34 8.22 7.24
N VAL A 126 22.77 8.16 8.50
CA VAL A 126 23.58 9.22 9.14
C VAL A 126 25.03 9.21 8.64
N ALA A 127 25.55 8.04 8.26
CA ALA A 127 26.90 7.86 7.71
C ALA A 127 26.81 7.37 6.26
N VAL A 128 26.60 8.30 5.33
CA VAL A 128 26.49 8.00 3.90
C VAL A 128 27.89 7.85 3.30
N ASP A 129 28.23 6.66 2.83
CA ASP A 129 29.38 6.45 1.95
C ASP A 129 28.97 6.75 0.50
N LEU A 130 29.49 7.84 -0.05
CA LEU A 130 29.13 8.31 -1.40
C LEU A 130 29.48 7.31 -2.50
N SER A 131 30.53 6.51 -2.35
CA SER A 131 30.92 5.51 -3.34
C SER A 131 29.91 4.37 -3.39
N ILE A 132 29.55 3.85 -2.22
CA ILE A 132 28.52 2.80 -2.07
C ILE A 132 27.17 3.33 -2.55
N THR A 133 26.81 4.55 -2.16
CA THR A 133 25.55 5.18 -2.59
C THR A 133 25.48 5.34 -4.11
N SER A 134 26.56 5.78 -4.75
CA SER A 134 26.59 5.94 -6.21
C SER A 134 26.39 4.61 -6.93
N SER A 135 27.05 3.55 -6.47
CA SER A 135 26.88 2.20 -7.02
C SER A 135 25.44 1.71 -6.86
N LEU A 136 24.86 1.89 -5.67
CA LEU A 136 23.49 1.49 -5.36
C LEU A 136 22.44 2.25 -6.18
N LEU A 137 22.64 3.56 -6.39
CA LEU A 137 21.76 4.37 -7.23
C LEU A 137 21.81 3.94 -8.70
N ASN A 138 23.00 3.59 -9.20
CA ASN A 138 23.15 3.11 -10.57
C ASN A 138 22.48 1.74 -10.76
N ASP A 139 22.65 0.81 -9.81
CA ASP A 139 21.94 -0.47 -9.81
C ASP A 139 20.41 -0.28 -9.76
N THR A 140 19.94 0.61 -8.89
CA THR A 140 18.52 0.97 -8.78
C THR A 140 17.97 1.49 -10.11
N ALA A 141 18.71 2.39 -10.78
CA ALA A 141 18.33 2.94 -12.08
C ALA A 141 18.26 1.85 -13.16
N ASN A 142 19.25 0.96 -13.21
CA ASN A 142 19.29 -0.17 -14.14
C ASN A 142 18.09 -1.10 -13.94
N ARG A 143 17.77 -1.47 -12.69
CA ARG A 143 16.62 -2.33 -12.36
C ARG A 143 15.29 -1.69 -12.75
N LEU A 144 15.12 -0.39 -12.53
CA LEU A 144 13.93 0.34 -13.00
C LEU A 144 13.85 0.36 -14.54
N GLN A 145 14.99 0.49 -15.22
CA GLN A 145 15.03 0.43 -16.68
C GLN A 145 14.69 -0.97 -17.20
N THR A 146 15.16 -2.04 -16.54
CA THR A 146 14.77 -3.42 -16.87
C THR A 146 13.26 -3.63 -16.75
N ILE A 147 12.63 -3.19 -15.65
CA ILE A 147 11.16 -3.27 -15.51
C ILE A 147 10.45 -2.53 -16.64
N ARG A 148 10.98 -1.37 -17.04
CA ARG A 148 10.38 -0.58 -18.13
C ARG A 148 10.55 -1.24 -19.49
N SER A 149 11.64 -1.96 -19.73
CA SER A 149 11.92 -2.63 -21.00
C SER A 149 11.17 -3.97 -21.13
N ASP A 150 11.03 -4.71 -20.03
CA ASP A 150 10.42 -6.06 -20.00
C ASP A 150 9.03 -6.07 -19.33
N VAL A 151 8.22 -5.05 -19.63
CA VAL A 151 6.85 -4.89 -19.11
C VAL A 151 6.03 -6.17 -19.33
N LYS A 152 6.10 -6.79 -20.52
CA LYS A 152 5.29 -7.99 -20.81
C LYS A 152 5.60 -9.18 -19.89
N GLN A 153 6.86 -9.43 -19.56
CA GLN A 153 7.27 -10.55 -18.72
C GLN A 153 7.01 -10.26 -17.23
N GLN A 154 7.20 -9.02 -16.80
CA GLN A 154 6.98 -8.64 -15.40
C GLN A 154 5.49 -8.57 -15.03
N TRP A 155 4.61 -8.19 -15.98
CA TRP A 155 3.17 -8.09 -15.71
C TRP A 155 2.40 -9.40 -15.93
N SER A 156 2.95 -10.38 -16.64
CA SER A 156 2.31 -11.71 -16.74
C SER A 156 2.25 -12.39 -15.38
N GLU A 157 3.33 -12.34 -14.59
CA GLU A 157 3.37 -12.92 -13.24
C GLU A 157 2.33 -12.30 -12.28
N VAL A 158 2.09 -10.99 -12.41
CA VAL A 158 1.07 -10.30 -11.62
C VAL A 158 -0.35 -10.67 -12.07
N LEU A 159 -0.58 -10.80 -13.37
CA LEU A 159 -1.88 -11.18 -13.93
C LEU A 159 -2.23 -12.66 -13.65
N ASP A 160 -1.24 -13.54 -13.59
CA ASP A 160 -1.43 -14.97 -13.33
C ASP A 160 -1.61 -15.29 -11.83
N SER A 161 -1.26 -14.33 -10.94
CA SER A 161 -1.40 -14.45 -9.48
C SER A 161 -2.69 -13.83 -8.90
N THR A 162 -3.55 -13.26 -9.75
CA THR A 162 -4.83 -12.63 -9.39
C THR A 162 -6.00 -13.55 -9.73
#